data_AF-A0A845KUD4-F1
#
_entry.id   AF-A0A845KUD4-F1
#
_cell.length_a   1.000
_cell.length_b   1.000
_cell.length_c   1.000
_cell.angle_alpha   90.00
_cell.angle_beta   90.00
_cell.angle_gamma   90.00
#
_symmetry.space_group_name_H-M   'P 1'
#
loop_
_entity.id
_entity.type
_entity.pdbx_description
1 polymer ?
#
loop_
_entity_poly.entity_id
_entity_poly.type
_entity_poly.pdbx_seq_one_letter_code
_entity_poly.pdbx_strand_id
1 'polypeptide(L)'
;MFGKRCSLCGGKLNSSGICTECGLDNSKSDKNYRINRSDCDGMPLTHVHEEKEKYRPDRKADHREINHKEINHKKRDYGKQGYRMNESDMTGKKRRKHVQTPDITNRRRPLKIVILAIIVIAVLGNLYEEHKYDIEYAIGDAVQGVFQDTGDQKTNDTDETDYDHYQYVTREIPKEGERADYELSSGNYVAGVEIPEGIYTVTPKDDYDTVQIDDSENSIYLYEYTEGKKDKIEDVRLYKGAVLTLRCKTTEKLHTDNAQDIDTLETAGQSNPLAEPVEIKGQKVLTAGKDFEPGIYDLDRISGDGDVKITIYSEEQEEMNSWSQYLSEDGIDGETFHYLVIPENAVVEVSEDLRIKLTPTEMIASTDYYSFYNR
;
A
#
# COMPACT_ATOMS: atom_id res chain seq x y z
N MET A 1 -21.99 -18.20 -34.05
CA MET A 1 -22.93 -17.67 -33.05
C MET A 1 -22.22 -17.65 -31.71
N PHE A 2 -21.72 -16.48 -31.27
CA PHE A 2 -21.09 -16.36 -29.97
C PHE A 2 -22.19 -16.34 -28.90
N GLY A 3 -22.26 -17.40 -28.09
CA GLY A 3 -23.20 -17.48 -26.98
C GLY A 3 -22.89 -16.42 -25.92
N LYS A 4 -23.92 -15.91 -25.24
CA LYS A 4 -23.78 -14.97 -24.12
C LYS A 4 -22.84 -15.54 -23.05
N ARG A 5 -21.99 -14.70 -22.47
CA ARG A 5 -21.05 -15.00 -21.39
C ARG A 5 -21.52 -14.38 -20.08
N CYS A 6 -21.04 -14.91 -18.96
CA CYS A 6 -21.28 -14.35 -17.64
C CYS A 6 -20.76 -12.90 -17.55
N SER A 7 -21.57 -11.98 -17.03
CA SER A 7 -21.24 -10.57 -16.87
C SER A 7 -20.19 -10.32 -15.77
N LEU A 8 -20.03 -11.26 -14.84
CA LEU A 8 -19.10 -11.13 -13.72
C LEU A 8 -17.73 -11.76 -14.03
N CYS A 9 -17.72 -13.02 -14.48
CA CYS A 9 -16.47 -13.77 -14.67
C CYS A 9 -16.18 -14.19 -16.12
N GLY A 10 -17.03 -13.84 -17.10
CA GLY A 10 -16.85 -14.25 -18.50
C GLY A 10 -17.11 -15.73 -18.79
N GLY A 11 -17.45 -16.54 -17.79
CA GLY A 11 -17.75 -17.96 -17.89
C GLY A 11 -18.94 -18.31 -18.81
N LYS A 12 -19.05 -19.59 -19.18
CA LYS A 12 -20.13 -20.08 -20.05
C LYS A 12 -21.48 -20.12 -19.32
N LEU A 13 -22.55 -19.75 -20.03
CA LEU A 13 -23.92 -19.82 -19.49
C LEU A 13 -24.61 -21.11 -19.93
N ASN A 14 -25.42 -21.68 -19.04
CA ASN A 14 -26.34 -22.77 -19.39
C ASN A 14 -27.60 -22.26 -20.12
N SER A 15 -28.49 -23.17 -20.51
CA SER A 15 -29.74 -22.83 -21.23
C SER A 15 -30.70 -21.95 -20.43
N SER A 16 -30.56 -21.90 -19.10
CA SER A 16 -31.34 -21.04 -18.20
C SER A 16 -30.67 -19.68 -17.94
N GLY A 17 -29.52 -19.39 -18.56
CA GLY A 17 -28.80 -18.13 -18.37
C GLY A 17 -27.99 -18.07 -17.07
N ILE A 18 -27.75 -19.21 -16.41
CA ILE A 18 -26.95 -19.29 -15.18
C ILE A 18 -25.52 -19.67 -15.55
N CYS A 19 -24.53 -18.98 -14.97
CA CYS A 19 -23.13 -19.28 -15.18
C CYS A 19 -22.75 -20.64 -14.58
N THR A 20 -22.08 -21.48 -15.37
CA THR A 20 -21.64 -22.81 -14.91
C THR A 20 -20.40 -22.77 -14.01
N GLU A 21 -19.72 -21.62 -13.93
CA GLU A 21 -18.52 -21.45 -13.11
C GLU A 21 -18.85 -20.80 -11.77
N CYS A 22 -19.42 -19.58 -11.77
CA CYS A 22 -19.70 -18.83 -10.54
C CYS A 22 -21.15 -18.90 -10.06
N GLY A 23 -22.05 -19.57 -10.80
CA GLY A 23 -23.46 -19.69 -10.41
C GLY A 23 -24.32 -18.43 -10.61
N LEU A 24 -23.76 -17.35 -11.16
CA LEU A 24 -24.50 -16.10 -11.36
C LEU A 24 -25.61 -16.25 -12.40
N ASP A 25 -26.84 -15.86 -12.02
CA ASP A 25 -28.01 -15.82 -12.89
C ASP A 25 -28.00 -14.55 -13.76
N ASN A 26 -27.51 -14.70 -14.99
CA ASN A 26 -27.38 -13.61 -15.97
C ASN A 26 -28.71 -13.27 -16.68
N SER A 27 -29.81 -13.94 -16.32
CA SER A 27 -31.15 -13.52 -16.76
C SER A 27 -31.69 -12.34 -15.95
N LYS A 28 -31.09 -12.05 -14.79
CA LYS A 28 -31.46 -10.95 -13.90
C LYS A 28 -30.44 -9.81 -14.06
N SER A 29 -30.80 -8.79 -14.85
CA SER A 29 -30.04 -7.54 -14.88
C SER A 29 -30.35 -6.68 -13.65
N ASP A 30 -29.37 -5.92 -13.15
CA ASP A 30 -29.50 -4.95 -12.04
C ASP A 30 -30.72 -4.02 -12.14
N LYS A 31 -31.22 -3.78 -13.36
CA LYS A 31 -32.45 -3.01 -13.63
C LYS A 31 -33.72 -3.60 -12.99
N ASN A 32 -33.69 -4.84 -12.50
CA ASN A 32 -34.80 -5.48 -11.79
C ASN A 32 -34.57 -5.65 -10.28
N TYR A 33 -33.40 -5.26 -9.76
CA TYR A 33 -33.21 -5.14 -8.31
C TYR A 33 -33.80 -3.81 -7.86
N ARG A 34 -35.01 -3.86 -7.30
CA ARG A 34 -35.46 -2.82 -6.37
C ARG A 34 -34.78 -3.10 -5.05
N ILE A 35 -33.77 -2.29 -4.70
CA ILE A 35 -33.27 -2.23 -3.32
C ILE A 35 -34.50 -2.00 -2.44
N ASN A 36 -34.73 -2.89 -1.48
CA ASN A 36 -35.74 -2.67 -0.46
C ASN A 36 -35.30 -1.44 0.33
N ARG A 37 -35.89 -0.28 0.00
CA ARG A 37 -35.73 0.90 0.86
C ARG A 37 -36.47 0.60 2.15
N SER A 38 -35.75 0.59 3.25
CA SER A 38 -36.40 0.60 4.56
C SER A 38 -36.87 2.02 4.82
N ASP A 39 -37.95 2.19 5.59
CA ASP A 39 -38.40 3.52 6.03
C ASP A 39 -37.38 4.22 6.97
N CYS A 40 -36.22 3.60 7.22
CA CYS A 40 -35.19 4.03 8.15
C CYS A 40 -33.89 4.46 7.50
N ASP A 41 -33.79 4.37 6.16
CA ASP A 41 -32.57 4.68 5.41
C ASP A 41 -32.13 6.17 5.49
N GLY A 42 -32.93 7.03 6.13
CA GLY A 42 -32.62 8.45 6.39
C GLY A 42 -32.46 8.82 7.86
N MET A 43 -32.42 7.85 8.77
CA MET A 43 -32.26 8.10 10.22
C MET A 43 -30.81 7.86 10.67
N PRO A 44 -30.34 8.56 11.73
CA PRO A 44 -29.00 8.32 12.27
C PRO A 44 -28.88 6.88 12.78
N LEU A 45 -27.66 6.33 12.75
CA LEU A 45 -27.34 4.94 13.17
C LEU A 45 -27.73 4.61 14.62
N THR A 46 -28.19 5.59 15.39
CA THR A 46 -28.65 5.46 16.79
C THR A 46 -30.17 5.37 16.92
N HIS A 47 -30.94 5.36 15.82
CA HIS A 47 -32.39 5.23 15.92
C HIS A 47 -32.76 3.81 16.37
N VAL A 48 -33.53 3.72 17.45
CA VAL A 48 -34.08 2.47 17.97
C VAL A 48 -35.56 2.43 17.60
N HIS A 49 -36.00 1.35 16.97
CA HIS A 49 -37.42 1.10 16.79
C HIS A 49 -38.05 0.75 18.13
N GLU A 50 -38.93 1.61 18.66
CA GLU A 50 -39.87 1.16 19.69
C GLU A 50 -40.80 0.13 19.04
N GLU A 51 -40.70 -1.13 19.49
CA GLU A 51 -41.69 -2.15 19.18
C GLU A 51 -43.04 -1.67 19.70
N LYS A 52 -43.92 -1.24 18.79
CA LYS A 52 -45.36 -1.23 19.11
C LYS A 52 -45.74 -2.66 19.41
N GLU A 53 -46.08 -2.93 20.67
CA GLU A 53 -46.62 -4.20 21.16
C GLU A 53 -47.61 -4.77 20.13
N LYS A 54 -47.18 -5.80 19.40
CA LYS A 54 -48.08 -6.60 18.60
C LYS A 54 -48.84 -7.51 19.55
N TYR A 55 -49.94 -6.99 20.07
CA TYR A 55 -51.00 -7.82 20.65
C TYR A 55 -51.38 -8.89 19.61
N ARG A 56 -51.02 -10.15 19.88
CA ARG A 56 -51.48 -11.31 19.13
C ARG A 56 -52.85 -11.72 19.68
N PRO A 57 -53.94 -11.65 18.91
CA PRO A 57 -55.13 -12.40 19.24
C PRO A 57 -54.99 -13.82 18.69
N ASP A 58 -55.23 -14.80 19.56
CA ASP A 58 -55.29 -16.22 19.25
C ASP A 58 -56.28 -16.55 18.12
N ARG A 59 -55.89 -17.55 17.31
CA ARG A 59 -56.72 -18.15 16.26
C ARG A 59 -57.99 -18.79 16.85
N LYS A 60 -59.17 -18.34 16.44
CA LYS A 60 -60.35 -19.19 16.24
C LYS A 60 -61.17 -18.80 15.00
N ALA A 61 -61.82 -19.83 14.47
CA ALA A 61 -62.33 -20.01 13.12
C ALA A 61 -63.58 -19.21 12.73
N ASP A 62 -63.78 -19.15 11.41
CA ASP A 62 -65.02 -18.99 10.62
C ASP A 62 -66.14 -18.08 11.14
N HIS A 63 -66.44 -17.02 10.38
CA HIS A 63 -67.63 -17.01 9.51
C HIS A 63 -67.75 -15.66 8.77
N ARG A 64 -67.90 -15.78 7.44
CA ARG A 64 -68.89 -15.12 6.58
C ARG A 64 -69.34 -13.66 6.90
N GLU A 65 -69.17 -12.84 5.86
CA GLU A 65 -70.19 -11.96 5.25
C GLU A 65 -70.38 -10.51 5.74
N ILE A 66 -70.32 -9.62 4.73
CA ILE A 66 -71.15 -8.42 4.45
C ILE A 66 -70.53 -7.03 4.68
N ASN A 67 -70.60 -6.28 3.57
CA ASN A 67 -70.43 -4.84 3.32
C ASN A 67 -70.94 -3.87 4.41
N HIS A 68 -70.40 -2.65 4.44
CA HIS A 68 -71.10 -1.34 4.37
C HIS A 68 -70.04 -0.23 4.64
N LYS A 69 -69.61 0.57 3.66
CA LYS A 69 -70.16 1.87 3.17
C LYS A 69 -70.38 2.96 4.24
N GLU A 70 -69.76 4.12 3.98
CA GLU A 70 -70.22 5.50 4.28
C GLU A 70 -70.16 5.97 5.76
N ILE A 71 -69.93 7.23 6.17
CA ILE A 71 -69.76 8.57 5.58
C ILE A 71 -69.19 9.50 6.69
N ASN A 72 -68.54 10.59 6.28
CA ASN A 72 -68.25 11.87 6.98
C ASN A 72 -68.91 12.16 8.35
N HIS A 73 -68.21 12.94 9.20
CA HIS A 73 -68.71 14.26 9.65
C HIS A 73 -67.62 15.17 10.26
N LYS A 74 -67.75 16.46 9.90
CA LYS A 74 -66.94 17.66 10.20
C LYS A 74 -66.97 18.15 11.65
N LYS A 75 -65.95 18.92 12.08
CA LYS A 75 -65.98 20.38 12.46
C LYS A 75 -64.74 20.75 13.32
N ARG A 76 -63.85 21.68 12.88
CA ARG A 76 -63.82 23.17 13.10
C ARG A 76 -63.32 23.58 14.50
N ASP A 77 -62.55 24.64 14.76
CA ASP A 77 -61.83 25.69 13.99
C ASP A 77 -60.98 26.53 14.99
N TYR A 78 -60.27 27.55 14.48
CA TYR A 78 -59.49 28.66 15.10
C TYR A 78 -57.97 28.42 15.22
N GLY A 79 -57.06 29.21 14.64
CA GLY A 79 -57.16 30.43 13.83
C GLY A 79 -55.90 31.32 13.99
N LYS A 80 -55.58 32.09 12.93
CA LYS A 80 -54.59 33.20 12.76
C LYS A 80 -53.23 32.82 12.14
N GLN A 81 -53.05 33.07 10.84
CA GLN A 81 -52.55 34.32 10.17
C GLN A 81 -51.03 34.48 10.33
N GLY A 82 -50.19 34.70 9.33
CA GLY A 82 -50.25 35.01 7.89
C GLY A 82 -48.80 35.41 7.51
N TYR A 83 -48.24 35.02 6.37
CA TYR A 83 -48.08 35.84 5.16
C TYR A 83 -47.55 34.95 3.99
N ARG A 84 -47.99 35.32 2.79
CA ARG A 84 -47.90 34.67 1.44
C ARG A 84 -46.48 34.66 0.85
N MET A 85 -46.03 33.60 0.13
CA MET A 85 -46.23 33.29 -1.32
C MET A 85 -45.92 34.48 -2.26
N ASN A 86 -45.17 34.38 -3.38
CA ASN A 86 -45.18 33.33 -4.40
C ASN A 86 -44.00 33.48 -5.40
N GLU A 87 -43.70 32.36 -6.05
CA GLU A 87 -43.03 32.23 -7.35
C GLU A 87 -43.98 32.62 -8.49
N SER A 88 -43.45 33.15 -9.59
CA SER A 88 -44.10 33.06 -10.91
C SER A 88 -43.13 33.34 -12.05
N ASP A 89 -43.12 32.40 -13.01
CA ASP A 89 -42.64 32.46 -14.39
C ASP A 89 -42.95 33.76 -15.15
N MET A 90 -42.11 34.11 -16.14
CA MET A 90 -42.52 34.14 -17.57
C MET A 90 -41.46 34.75 -18.53
N THR A 91 -41.03 33.92 -19.48
CA THR A 91 -40.92 34.15 -20.95
C THR A 91 -40.19 35.37 -21.56
N GLY A 92 -39.29 35.13 -22.54
CA GLY A 92 -39.15 36.03 -23.70
C GLY A 92 -37.86 36.05 -24.55
N LYS A 93 -37.83 35.23 -25.61
CA LYS A 93 -37.27 35.49 -26.97
C LYS A 93 -35.75 35.58 -27.26
N LYS A 94 -35.27 34.51 -27.94
CA LYS A 94 -34.51 34.42 -29.22
C LYS A 94 -33.46 35.50 -29.60
N ARG A 95 -32.21 35.05 -29.86
CA ARG A 95 -31.47 35.33 -31.12
C ARG A 95 -30.28 34.37 -31.34
N ARG A 96 -29.93 34.18 -32.61
CA ARG A 96 -29.12 33.10 -33.23
C ARG A 96 -27.63 33.45 -33.40
N LYS A 97 -26.81 32.39 -33.41
CA LYS A 97 -25.60 32.08 -34.21
C LYS A 97 -24.37 33.00 -34.11
N HIS A 98 -23.22 32.39 -33.77
CA HIS A 98 -22.08 32.30 -34.69
C HIS A 98 -21.14 31.13 -34.30
N VAL A 99 -20.95 30.17 -35.21
CA VAL A 99 -19.89 29.14 -35.19
C VAL A 99 -18.79 29.67 -36.11
N GLN A 100 -17.54 29.68 -35.67
CA GLN A 100 -16.40 30.01 -36.53
C GLN A 100 -15.28 29.00 -36.25
N THR A 101 -15.18 27.99 -37.11
CA THR A 101 -13.92 27.29 -37.40
C THR A 101 -13.03 28.22 -38.24
N PRO A 102 -11.71 28.06 -38.17
CA PRO A 102 -10.91 28.20 -39.37
C PRO A 102 -10.08 26.95 -39.66
N ASP A 103 -9.99 26.74 -40.96
CA ASP A 103 -9.40 25.64 -41.69
C ASP A 103 -7.87 25.74 -41.79
N ILE A 104 -7.27 24.62 -42.14
CA ILE A 104 -5.84 24.34 -42.35
C ILE A 104 -5.31 25.13 -43.57
N THR A 105 -4.05 25.60 -43.55
CA THR A 105 -3.08 25.46 -44.67
C THR A 105 -1.66 26.02 -44.39
N ASN A 106 -0.70 25.09 -44.45
CA ASN A 106 0.65 25.15 -45.05
C ASN A 106 1.81 26.07 -44.56
N ARG A 107 2.78 25.39 -43.90
CA ARG A 107 4.16 25.05 -44.38
C ARG A 107 5.15 26.20 -44.72
N ARG A 108 6.18 26.38 -43.86
CA ARG A 108 7.63 26.10 -44.10
C ARG A 108 8.54 26.98 -43.22
N ARG A 109 9.30 26.35 -42.30
CA ARG A 109 10.76 26.53 -42.00
C ARG A 109 11.11 25.91 -40.62
N PRO A 110 11.78 24.74 -40.56
CA PRO A 110 12.61 24.42 -39.41
C PRO A 110 13.92 23.74 -39.84
N LEU A 111 14.84 24.47 -40.50
CA LEU A 111 16.19 23.94 -40.78
C LEU A 111 17.27 24.50 -39.83
N LYS A 112 16.95 25.52 -39.02
CA LYS A 112 17.89 26.11 -38.06
C LYS A 112 17.83 25.47 -36.67
N ILE A 113 16.71 24.83 -36.32
CA ILE A 113 16.53 24.14 -35.02
C ILE A 113 17.25 22.80 -35.00
N VAL A 114 17.28 22.09 -36.14
CA VAL A 114 17.90 20.76 -36.24
C VAL A 114 19.42 20.82 -36.09
N ILE A 115 20.08 21.84 -36.63
CA ILE A 115 21.55 22.00 -36.50
C ILE A 115 21.93 22.35 -35.06
N LEU A 116 21.11 23.16 -34.37
CA LEU A 116 21.35 23.52 -32.97
C LEU A 116 21.13 22.32 -32.04
N ALA A 117 20.12 21.49 -32.33
CA ALA A 117 19.90 20.23 -31.61
C ALA A 117 21.05 19.23 -31.79
N ILE A 118 21.64 19.13 -32.99
CA ILE A 118 22.79 18.23 -33.23
C ILE A 118 24.04 18.70 -32.47
N ILE A 119 24.28 20.01 -32.36
CA ILE A 119 25.41 20.54 -31.59
C ILE A 119 25.19 20.32 -30.09
N VAL A 120 23.97 20.48 -29.60
CA VAL A 120 23.62 20.19 -28.20
C VAL A 120 23.76 18.69 -27.90
N ILE A 121 23.35 17.81 -28.81
CA ILE A 121 23.53 16.34 -28.66
C ILE A 121 25.00 15.93 -28.75
N ALA A 122 25.82 16.59 -29.57
CA ALA A 122 27.25 16.29 -29.67
C ALA A 122 28.04 16.82 -28.45
N VAL A 123 27.63 17.95 -27.87
CA VAL A 123 28.25 18.51 -26.66
C VAL A 123 27.78 17.77 -25.40
N LEU A 124 26.50 17.37 -25.33
CA LEU A 124 25.97 16.55 -24.23
C LEU A 124 26.38 15.08 -24.33
N GLY A 125 26.57 14.55 -25.54
CA GLY A 125 27.06 13.18 -25.75
C GLY A 125 28.49 12.97 -25.26
N ASN A 126 29.31 14.02 -25.21
CA ASN A 126 30.66 13.97 -24.62
C ASN A 126 30.67 14.23 -23.10
N LEU A 127 29.58 14.71 -22.50
CA LEU A 127 29.44 14.88 -21.04
C LEU A 127 28.70 13.71 -20.37
N TYR A 128 28.11 12.81 -21.16
CA TYR A 128 27.35 11.66 -20.65
C TYR A 128 28.25 10.57 -20.02
N GLU A 129 29.53 10.51 -20.40
CA GLU A 129 30.49 9.60 -19.75
C GLU A 129 31.05 10.14 -18.43
N GLU A 130 31.05 11.47 -18.23
CA GLU A 130 31.67 12.09 -17.04
C GLU A 130 30.69 12.31 -15.88
N HIS A 131 29.38 12.40 -16.15
CA HIS A 131 28.32 12.63 -15.15
C HIS A 131 27.27 11.52 -15.04
N LYS A 132 27.57 10.31 -15.53
CA LYS A 132 26.64 9.16 -15.42
C LYS A 132 26.26 8.89 -13.95
N TYR A 133 27.23 9.02 -13.05
CA TYR A 133 27.07 8.75 -11.62
C TYR A 133 26.17 9.77 -10.89
N ASP A 134 26.20 11.05 -11.29
CA ASP A 134 25.36 12.09 -10.67
C ASP A 134 23.88 11.97 -11.10
N ILE A 135 23.62 11.39 -12.28
CA ILE A 135 22.27 11.18 -12.81
C ILE A 135 21.66 9.89 -12.25
N GLU A 136 22.45 8.82 -12.08
CA GLU A 136 21.97 7.58 -11.43
C GLU A 136 21.62 7.80 -9.95
N TYR A 137 22.40 8.61 -9.21
CA TYR A 137 22.12 8.96 -7.82
C TYR A 137 20.81 9.76 -7.67
N ALA A 138 20.57 10.74 -8.55
CA ALA A 138 19.34 11.53 -8.54
C ALA A 138 18.09 10.74 -8.97
N ILE A 139 18.26 9.63 -9.70
CA ILE A 139 17.16 8.73 -10.08
C ILE A 139 16.89 7.70 -8.97
N GLY A 140 17.92 7.20 -8.26
CA GLY A 140 17.75 6.29 -7.11
C GLY A 140 16.94 6.90 -5.97
N ASP A 141 17.24 8.16 -5.63
CA ASP A 141 16.53 8.94 -4.60
C ASP A 141 15.08 9.27 -5.03
N ALA A 142 14.87 9.47 -6.33
CA ALA A 142 13.53 9.68 -6.89
C ALA A 142 12.70 8.38 -6.96
N VAL A 143 13.32 7.20 -7.16
CA VAL A 143 12.60 5.93 -7.31
C VAL A 143 12.08 5.40 -5.97
N GLN A 144 12.77 5.63 -4.85
CA GLN A 144 12.19 5.36 -3.52
C GLN A 144 11.04 6.32 -3.17
N GLY A 145 10.97 7.50 -3.81
CA GLY A 145 9.84 8.43 -3.67
C GLY A 145 8.64 8.19 -4.61
N VAL A 146 8.73 7.28 -5.59
CA VAL A 146 7.72 7.16 -6.68
C VAL A 146 6.54 6.22 -6.36
N PHE A 147 6.48 5.63 -5.16
CA PHE A 147 5.21 5.08 -4.65
C PHE A 147 4.31 6.12 -3.97
N GLN A 148 4.68 7.41 -3.97
CA GLN A 148 3.73 8.49 -3.69
C GLN A 148 3.24 9.14 -4.98
N ASP A 149 2.14 8.57 -5.45
CA ASP A 149 1.03 9.18 -6.18
C ASP A 149 1.33 10.25 -7.26
N THR A 150 0.95 9.89 -8.49
CA THR A 150 0.65 10.79 -9.60
C THR A 150 -0.10 12.07 -9.21
N GLY A 151 0.57 13.22 -9.21
CA GLY A 151 -0.12 14.50 -9.07
C GLY A 151 0.76 15.74 -9.07
N ASP A 152 1.27 16.18 -10.23
CA ASP A 152 1.79 17.54 -10.39
C ASP A 152 0.71 18.57 -10.03
N GLN A 153 0.81 19.23 -8.86
CA GLN A 153 0.34 20.62 -8.67
C GLN A 153 0.85 21.27 -7.38
N LYS A 154 1.82 22.17 -7.56
CA LYS A 154 2.08 23.42 -6.81
C LYS A 154 2.30 23.31 -5.30
N THR A 155 3.46 23.84 -4.90
CA THR A 155 3.78 24.34 -3.56
C THR A 155 2.57 25.00 -2.88
N ASN A 156 1.89 24.24 -2.05
CA ASN A 156 1.09 24.77 -0.97
C ASN A 156 1.88 24.45 0.29
N ASP A 157 2.25 25.47 1.06
CA ASP A 157 2.45 25.33 2.50
C ASP A 157 1.15 24.75 3.07
N THR A 158 1.04 23.42 3.04
CA THR A 158 0.10 22.69 3.88
C THR A 158 0.81 22.50 5.20
N ASP A 159 0.27 23.10 6.27
CA ASP A 159 0.55 22.71 7.64
C ASP A 159 0.81 21.20 7.66
N GLU A 160 1.98 20.77 8.17
CA GLU A 160 2.21 19.38 8.57
C GLU A 160 1.03 18.98 9.45
N THR A 161 0.07 18.30 8.85
CA THR A 161 -0.97 17.62 9.60
C THR A 161 -0.22 16.63 10.47
N ASP A 162 -0.33 16.79 11.78
CA ASP A 162 0.13 15.86 12.82
C ASP A 162 -0.40 14.45 12.45
N TYR A 163 0.38 13.72 11.66
CA TYR A 163 -0.02 12.45 11.10
C TYR A 163 0.22 11.41 12.19
N ASP A 164 -0.86 11.00 12.83
CA ASP A 164 -0.80 9.94 13.82
C ASP A 164 -0.64 8.59 13.10
N HIS A 165 0.58 8.05 13.15
CA HIS A 165 0.95 6.73 12.62
C HIS A 165 0.09 5.59 13.19
N TYR A 166 -0.60 5.81 14.31
CA TYR A 166 -1.38 4.81 15.02
C TYR A 166 -2.89 5.09 15.00
N GLN A 167 -3.37 6.04 14.20
CA GLN A 167 -4.78 6.46 14.19
C GLN A 167 -5.79 5.33 13.91
N TYR A 168 -5.38 4.28 13.19
CA TYR A 168 -6.23 3.14 12.81
C TYR A 168 -5.95 1.88 13.65
N VAL A 169 -5.01 1.96 14.59
CA VAL A 169 -4.63 0.83 15.43
C VAL A 169 -5.75 0.57 16.44
N THR A 170 -6.29 -0.63 16.39
CA THR A 170 -7.36 -1.08 17.31
C THR A 170 -6.87 -2.12 18.31
N ARG A 171 -5.75 -2.77 18.02
CA ARG A 171 -5.09 -3.72 18.93
C ARG A 171 -4.24 -2.96 19.94
N GLU A 172 -4.22 -3.42 21.18
CA GLU A 172 -3.33 -2.89 22.21
C GLU A 172 -2.27 -3.93 22.54
N ILE A 173 -1.01 -3.52 22.55
CA ILE A 173 0.09 -4.34 23.10
C ILE A 173 -0.05 -4.36 24.62
N PRO A 174 -0.03 -5.53 25.28
CA PRO A 174 -0.09 -5.61 26.73
C PRO A 174 1.01 -4.77 27.40
N LYS A 175 0.66 -4.11 28.51
CA LYS A 175 1.61 -3.28 29.28
C LYS A 175 2.58 -4.11 30.11
N GLU A 176 2.19 -5.34 30.44
CA GLU A 176 3.02 -6.31 31.13
C GLU A 176 3.80 -7.11 30.09
N GLY A 177 5.04 -7.44 30.41
CA GLY A 177 5.93 -8.22 29.55
C GLY A 177 7.32 -8.26 30.16
N GLU A 178 8.27 -8.77 29.40
CA GLU A 178 9.67 -8.80 29.80
C GLU A 178 10.40 -7.53 29.36
N ARG A 179 11.37 -7.10 30.15
CA ARG A 179 12.30 -6.04 29.76
C ARG A 179 13.40 -6.63 28.90
N ALA A 180 13.64 -6.03 27.75
CA ALA A 180 14.68 -6.47 26.82
C ALA A 180 15.41 -5.29 26.16
N ASP A 181 16.68 -5.53 25.83
CA ASP A 181 17.57 -4.59 25.15
C ASP A 181 18.20 -5.31 23.95
N TYR A 182 18.19 -4.66 22.79
CA TYR A 182 18.78 -5.16 21.54
C TYR A 182 19.77 -4.14 20.97
N GLU A 183 20.78 -4.64 20.27
CA GLU A 183 21.72 -3.83 19.50
C GLU A 183 21.77 -4.42 18.09
N LEU A 184 21.15 -3.72 17.14
CA LEU A 184 20.78 -4.26 15.82
C LEU A 184 21.45 -3.45 14.71
N SER A 185 21.98 -4.13 13.70
CA SER A 185 22.56 -3.49 12.51
C SER A 185 21.48 -3.16 11.47
N SER A 186 21.90 -2.54 10.36
CA SER A 186 21.07 -2.35 9.17
C SER A 186 20.44 -3.68 8.73
N GLY A 187 19.15 -3.66 8.40
CA GLY A 187 18.40 -4.85 8.03
C GLY A 187 16.90 -4.78 8.28
N ASN A 188 16.21 -5.87 7.97
CA ASN A 188 14.81 -6.07 8.32
C ASN A 188 14.69 -6.99 9.54
N TYR A 189 13.77 -6.69 10.44
CA TYR A 189 13.51 -7.51 11.62
C TYR A 189 12.02 -7.75 11.74
N VAL A 190 11.62 -9.02 11.75
CA VAL A 190 10.20 -9.38 11.83
C VAL A 190 9.78 -9.58 13.28
N ALA A 191 8.80 -8.79 13.71
CA ALA A 191 8.24 -8.87 15.05
C ALA A 191 7.54 -10.24 15.27
N GLY A 192 7.87 -10.91 16.37
CA GLY A 192 7.48 -12.28 16.69
C GLY A 192 8.40 -13.37 16.13
N VAL A 193 9.43 -13.01 15.36
CA VAL A 193 10.45 -13.96 14.84
C VAL A 193 11.81 -13.67 15.48
N GLU A 194 12.32 -12.46 15.28
CA GLU A 194 13.67 -12.07 15.70
C GLU A 194 13.64 -11.09 16.86
N ILE A 195 12.58 -10.28 16.91
CA ILE A 195 12.31 -9.32 17.96
C ILE A 195 10.89 -9.60 18.46
N PRO A 196 10.63 -9.68 19.77
CA PRO A 196 9.29 -9.90 20.30
C PRO A 196 8.34 -8.73 20.00
N GLU A 197 7.03 -9.02 20.00
CA GLU A 197 6.03 -7.94 20.03
C GLU A 197 6.23 -7.06 21.26
N GLY A 198 6.11 -5.75 21.11
CA GLY A 198 6.40 -4.81 22.19
C GLY A 198 6.30 -3.36 21.77
N ILE A 199 6.43 -2.47 22.75
CA ILE A 199 6.59 -1.03 22.52
C ILE A 199 8.04 -0.69 22.79
N TYR A 200 8.72 -0.17 21.77
CA TYR A 200 10.14 0.07 21.78
C TYR A 200 10.48 1.56 21.85
N THR A 201 11.63 1.83 22.42
CA THR A 201 12.37 3.08 22.23
C THR A 201 13.63 2.76 21.44
N VAL A 202 13.82 3.43 20.32
CA VAL A 202 15.01 3.30 19.47
C VAL A 202 15.95 4.46 19.77
N THR A 203 17.24 4.17 19.89
CA THR A 203 18.30 5.17 20.09
C THR A 203 19.25 5.09 18.90
N PRO A 204 19.03 5.95 17.88
CA PRO A 204 19.94 6.09 16.75
C PRO A 204 21.34 6.53 17.21
N LYS A 205 22.37 6.20 16.43
CA LYS A 205 23.77 6.54 16.73
C LYS A 205 24.40 7.44 15.67
N ASP A 206 24.06 7.23 14.40
CA ASP A 206 24.71 7.89 13.28
C ASP A 206 23.75 8.91 12.62
N ASP A 207 24.32 9.93 11.95
CA ASP A 207 23.57 11.09 11.45
C ASP A 207 22.53 10.74 10.36
N TYR A 208 22.68 9.57 9.73
CA TYR A 208 21.87 9.11 8.60
C TYR A 208 20.97 7.93 8.97
N ASP A 209 20.90 7.59 10.26
CA ASP A 209 20.09 6.47 10.74
C ASP A 209 18.62 6.68 10.38
N THR A 210 18.02 5.62 9.85
CA THR A 210 16.61 5.58 9.44
C THR A 210 15.91 4.40 10.09
N VAL A 211 14.76 4.68 10.70
CA VAL A 211 13.89 3.70 11.33
C VAL A 211 12.57 3.68 10.58
N GLN A 212 12.19 2.52 10.05
CA GLN A 212 10.93 2.34 9.35
C GLN A 212 10.15 1.17 9.94
N ILE A 213 8.82 1.31 10.04
CA ILE A 213 7.89 0.25 10.40
C ILE A 213 6.88 0.09 9.28
N ASP A 214 6.72 -1.15 8.83
CA ASP A 214 5.63 -1.57 7.95
C ASP A 214 4.79 -2.66 8.63
N ASP A 215 3.54 -2.33 8.93
CA ASP A 215 2.55 -3.25 9.46
C ASP A 215 1.18 -2.97 8.83
N SER A 216 0.93 -3.65 7.71
CA SER A 216 -0.32 -3.51 7.00
C SER A 216 -1.53 -4.08 7.74
N GLU A 217 -1.35 -5.07 8.62
CA GLU A 217 -2.44 -5.66 9.42
C GLU A 217 -3.05 -4.62 10.37
N ASN A 218 -2.20 -3.80 11.01
CA ASN A 218 -2.63 -2.73 11.90
C ASN A 218 -2.67 -1.34 11.22
N SER A 219 -2.39 -1.27 9.91
CA SER A 219 -2.34 -0.04 9.11
C SER A 219 -1.36 1.00 9.67
N ILE A 220 -0.18 0.54 10.06
CA ILE A 220 0.91 1.37 10.58
C ILE A 220 1.97 1.50 9.50
N TYR A 221 2.29 2.74 9.18
CA TYR A 221 3.48 3.09 8.44
C TYR A 221 4.18 4.22 9.18
N LEU A 222 5.38 3.93 9.69
CA LEU A 222 6.24 4.91 10.33
C LEU A 222 7.54 4.96 9.53
N TYR A 223 7.99 6.16 9.22
CA TYR A 223 9.29 6.40 8.60
C TYR A 223 9.93 7.57 9.30
N GLU A 224 11.09 7.32 9.90
CA GLU A 224 11.81 8.30 10.68
C GLU A 224 13.26 8.37 10.22
N TYR A 225 13.60 9.50 9.60
CA TYR A 225 14.96 9.86 9.25
C TYR A 225 15.51 10.83 10.29
N THR A 226 16.58 10.43 10.97
CA THR A 226 17.01 11.08 12.22
C THR A 226 17.78 12.37 12.00
N GLU A 227 18.44 12.53 10.85
CA GLU A 227 19.33 13.65 10.50
C GLU A 227 20.39 13.97 11.58
N GLY A 228 20.75 13.00 12.43
CA GLY A 228 21.63 13.21 13.59
C GLY A 228 21.04 14.15 14.65
N LYS A 229 19.73 14.46 14.57
CA LYS A 229 19.03 15.41 15.45
C LYS A 229 18.12 14.71 16.47
N LYS A 230 17.83 13.43 16.26
CA LYS A 230 16.96 12.64 17.13
C LYS A 230 17.80 11.70 17.99
N ASP A 231 17.95 12.03 19.26
CA ASP A 231 18.63 11.16 20.24
C ASP A 231 17.82 9.88 20.50
N LYS A 232 16.48 9.93 20.34
CA LYS A 232 15.55 8.82 20.59
C LYS A 232 14.31 8.92 19.72
N ILE A 233 13.75 7.76 19.40
CA ILE A 233 12.42 7.59 18.80
C ILE A 233 11.60 6.75 19.80
N GLU A 234 10.56 7.35 20.37
CA GLU A 234 9.72 6.73 21.39
C GLU A 234 8.42 6.19 20.78
N ASP A 235 7.71 5.33 21.52
CA ASP A 235 6.44 4.71 21.09
C ASP A 235 6.53 3.99 19.75
N VAL A 236 7.61 3.25 19.50
CA VAL A 236 7.77 2.38 18.32
C VAL A 236 7.02 1.08 18.59
N ARG A 237 5.79 0.96 18.07
CA ARG A 237 4.93 -0.21 18.31
C ARG A 237 5.19 -1.29 17.29
N LEU A 238 5.77 -2.40 17.73
CA LEU A 238 6.03 -3.57 16.89
C LEU A 238 5.03 -4.65 17.24
N TYR A 239 3.94 -4.72 16.47
CA TYR A 239 2.98 -5.81 16.53
C TYR A 239 3.55 -7.05 15.86
N LYS A 240 3.20 -8.24 16.34
CA LYS A 240 3.55 -9.50 15.68
C LYS A 240 3.22 -9.45 14.18
N GLY A 241 4.21 -9.74 13.35
CA GLY A 241 4.13 -9.67 11.88
C GLY A 241 4.69 -8.38 11.28
N ALA A 242 4.77 -7.29 12.05
CA ALA A 242 5.37 -6.02 11.62
C ALA A 242 6.84 -6.20 11.20
N VAL A 243 7.26 -5.44 10.19
CA VAL A 243 8.67 -5.35 9.79
C VAL A 243 9.24 -4.05 10.31
N LEU A 244 10.28 -4.15 11.14
CA LEU A 244 11.17 -3.04 11.44
C LEU A 244 12.31 -3.05 10.43
N THR A 245 12.45 -1.98 9.65
CA THR A 245 13.61 -1.80 8.78
C THR A 245 14.52 -0.72 9.38
N LEU A 246 15.76 -1.10 9.65
CA LEU A 246 16.82 -0.19 10.08
C LEU A 246 17.77 0.04 8.92
N ARG A 247 18.15 1.29 8.68
CA ARG A 247 19.30 1.64 7.85
C ARG A 247 20.23 2.48 8.69
N CYS A 248 21.34 1.87 9.09
CA CYS A 248 22.31 2.50 9.96
C CYS A 248 23.72 2.03 9.59
N LYS A 249 24.72 2.90 9.83
CA LYS A 249 26.11 2.56 9.53
C LYS A 249 26.64 1.48 10.46
N THR A 250 26.27 1.54 11.72
CA THR A 250 26.77 0.64 12.76
C THR A 250 25.64 -0.22 13.35
N THR A 251 25.12 0.16 14.51
CA THR A 251 24.03 -0.54 15.18
C THR A 251 23.19 0.46 15.97
N GLU A 252 21.88 0.26 15.97
CA GLU A 252 20.95 1.01 16.79
C GLU A 252 20.60 0.24 18.07
N LYS A 253 20.34 0.97 19.16
CA LYS A 253 19.89 0.36 20.41
C LYS A 253 18.39 0.42 20.51
N LEU A 254 17.77 -0.73 20.76
CA LEU A 254 16.34 -0.83 20.98
C LEU A 254 16.08 -1.30 22.40
N HIS A 255 15.15 -0.64 23.07
CA HIS A 255 14.76 -0.95 24.43
C HIS A 255 13.25 -1.13 24.53
N THR A 256 12.80 -2.15 25.26
CA THR A 256 11.39 -2.32 25.63
C THR A 256 11.27 -2.80 27.08
N ASP A 257 10.20 -2.37 27.75
CA ASP A 257 9.82 -2.85 29.09
C ASP A 257 8.64 -3.85 29.04
N ASN A 258 8.09 -4.12 27.85
CA ASN A 258 6.91 -4.98 27.66
C ASN A 258 7.05 -5.92 26.44
N ALA A 259 8.23 -6.52 26.24
CA ALA A 259 8.39 -7.60 25.28
C ALA A 259 7.42 -8.74 25.63
N GLN A 260 6.57 -9.10 24.67
CA GLN A 260 5.64 -10.21 24.82
C GLN A 260 6.35 -11.53 24.56
N ASP A 261 5.94 -12.58 25.27
CA ASP A 261 6.49 -13.91 25.00
C ASP A 261 6.25 -14.31 23.54
N ILE A 262 7.29 -14.84 22.90
CA ILE A 262 7.15 -15.51 21.60
C ILE A 262 6.46 -16.85 21.86
N ASP A 263 5.12 -16.87 21.81
CA ASP A 263 4.33 -18.07 22.04
C ASP A 263 4.80 -19.25 21.15
N THR A 264 4.89 -20.42 21.77
CA THR A 264 5.57 -21.65 21.33
C THR A 264 5.23 -22.15 19.91
N LEU A 265 6.27 -22.67 19.22
CA LEU A 265 6.32 -23.62 18.08
C LEU A 265 5.46 -23.38 16.81
N GLU A 266 4.26 -22.81 16.93
CA GLU A 266 3.40 -22.49 15.78
C GLU A 266 3.64 -21.07 15.25
N THR A 267 4.33 -20.23 16.02
CA THR A 267 4.63 -18.83 15.64
C THR A 267 6.06 -18.36 15.88
N ALA A 268 6.92 -19.20 16.45
CA ALA A 268 8.36 -18.98 16.31
C ALA A 268 8.72 -19.23 14.84
N GLY A 269 9.55 -18.38 14.25
CA GLY A 269 10.00 -18.57 12.87
C GLY A 269 10.42 -20.02 12.59
N GLN A 270 10.44 -20.41 11.32
CA GLN A 270 10.98 -21.69 10.91
C GLN A 270 12.49 -21.56 10.66
N SER A 271 13.22 -22.65 10.81
CA SER A 271 14.61 -22.68 10.34
C SER A 271 14.66 -22.45 8.84
N ASN A 272 15.65 -21.69 8.39
CA ASN A 272 15.87 -21.51 6.96
C ASN A 272 16.22 -22.86 6.31
N PRO A 273 15.55 -23.26 5.21
CA PRO A 273 15.86 -24.51 4.53
C PRO A 273 17.24 -24.48 3.85
N LEU A 274 17.81 -23.30 3.65
CA LEU A 274 19.12 -23.12 3.06
C LEU A 274 20.21 -23.08 4.13
N ALA A 275 21.39 -23.63 3.81
CA ALA A 275 22.54 -23.64 4.71
C ALA A 275 23.84 -23.19 4.04
N GLU A 276 23.89 -23.17 2.71
CA GLU A 276 25.11 -22.83 1.97
C GLU A 276 25.13 -21.35 1.60
N PRO A 277 26.22 -20.62 1.91
CA PRO A 277 26.37 -19.23 1.51
C PRO A 277 26.68 -19.10 0.01
N VAL A 278 26.31 -17.96 -0.57
CA VAL A 278 26.60 -17.60 -1.95
C VAL A 278 27.56 -16.41 -1.96
N GLU A 279 28.72 -16.56 -2.58
CA GLU A 279 29.63 -15.44 -2.81
C GLU A 279 29.44 -14.90 -4.23
N ILE A 280 29.23 -13.59 -4.34
CA ILE A 280 29.03 -12.90 -5.61
C ILE A 280 30.21 -11.94 -5.82
N LYS A 281 30.84 -12.02 -6.99
CA LYS A 281 31.97 -11.17 -7.37
C LYS A 281 31.85 -10.72 -8.81
N GLY A 282 31.82 -9.42 -9.05
CA GLY A 282 31.95 -8.84 -10.39
C GLY A 282 30.97 -9.40 -11.43
N GLN A 283 29.83 -9.93 -10.97
CA GLN A 283 28.76 -10.43 -11.83
C GLN A 283 27.70 -9.35 -11.92
N LYS A 284 27.45 -8.91 -13.15
CA LYS A 284 26.59 -7.75 -13.41
C LYS A 284 25.13 -7.99 -13.02
N VAL A 285 24.63 -9.20 -13.27
CA VAL A 285 23.22 -9.55 -13.10
C VAL A 285 23.10 -11.05 -12.82
N LEU A 286 22.41 -11.44 -11.75
CA LEU A 286 22.07 -12.81 -11.36
C LEU A 286 20.56 -12.94 -11.19
N THR A 287 20.04 -14.16 -11.36
CA THR A 287 18.62 -14.45 -11.16
C THR A 287 18.43 -15.57 -10.13
N ALA A 288 17.68 -15.31 -9.07
CA ALA A 288 17.32 -16.30 -8.07
C ALA A 288 16.42 -17.40 -8.68
N GLY A 289 16.63 -18.66 -8.26
CA GLY A 289 16.03 -19.86 -8.86
C GLY A 289 16.75 -20.37 -10.13
N LYS A 290 17.70 -19.59 -10.66
CA LYS A 290 18.50 -19.97 -11.85
C LYS A 290 19.99 -20.02 -11.54
N ASP A 291 20.53 -18.95 -10.99
CA ASP A 291 21.96 -18.81 -10.71
C ASP A 291 22.31 -19.13 -9.25
N PHE A 292 21.35 -18.97 -8.33
CA PHE A 292 21.41 -19.40 -6.92
C PHE A 292 19.98 -19.62 -6.39
N GLU A 293 19.83 -20.29 -5.24
CA GLU A 293 18.51 -20.59 -4.65
C GLU A 293 17.80 -19.32 -4.15
N PRO A 294 16.47 -19.20 -4.26
CA PRO A 294 15.73 -18.13 -3.61
C PRO A 294 15.65 -18.36 -2.10
N GLY A 295 15.74 -17.29 -1.32
CA GLY A 295 15.98 -17.40 0.11
C GLY A 295 15.95 -16.09 0.85
N ILE A 296 16.15 -16.19 2.17
CA ILE A 296 16.40 -15.05 3.04
C ILE A 296 17.86 -15.13 3.50
N TYR A 297 18.58 -14.03 3.31
CA TYR A 297 20.02 -13.99 3.47
C TYR A 297 20.44 -12.75 4.25
N ASP A 298 21.49 -12.90 5.05
CA ASP A 298 22.31 -11.78 5.48
C ASP A 298 23.29 -11.43 4.37
N LEU A 299 23.34 -10.14 4.04
CA LEU A 299 24.25 -9.57 3.07
C LEU A 299 25.46 -9.03 3.79
N ASP A 300 26.66 -9.49 3.41
CA ASP A 300 27.93 -8.97 3.88
C ASP A 300 28.78 -8.45 2.72
N ARG A 301 29.37 -7.26 2.89
CA ARG A 301 30.47 -6.80 2.04
C ARG A 301 31.74 -7.60 2.35
N ILE A 302 32.36 -8.19 1.31
CA ILE A 302 33.67 -8.83 1.44
C ILE A 302 34.79 -7.84 1.10
N SER A 303 34.64 -7.10 0.01
CA SER A 303 35.64 -6.14 -0.47
C SER A 303 35.09 -5.27 -1.60
N GLY A 304 35.73 -4.12 -1.82
CA GLY A 304 35.31 -3.17 -2.84
C GLY A 304 34.10 -2.37 -2.40
N ASP A 305 33.71 -1.40 -3.23
CA ASP A 305 32.62 -0.48 -2.96
C ASP A 305 31.66 -0.47 -4.16
N GLY A 306 30.37 -0.31 -3.89
CA GLY A 306 29.39 -0.23 -4.97
C GLY A 306 27.97 -0.56 -4.53
N ASP A 307 27.07 -0.54 -5.50
CA ASP A 307 25.67 -0.82 -5.29
C ASP A 307 25.36 -2.32 -5.40
N VAL A 308 24.47 -2.76 -4.52
CA VAL A 308 23.66 -3.96 -4.70
C VAL A 308 22.23 -3.50 -4.96
N LYS A 309 21.63 -3.97 -6.06
CA LYS A 309 20.23 -3.74 -6.39
C LYS A 309 19.53 -5.07 -6.58
N ILE A 310 18.37 -5.21 -5.97
CA ILE A 310 17.48 -6.36 -6.12
C ILE A 310 16.18 -5.86 -6.71
N THR A 311 15.77 -6.43 -7.84
CA THR A 311 14.49 -6.14 -8.48
C THR A 311 13.60 -7.38 -8.37
N ILE A 312 12.40 -7.20 -7.82
CA ILE A 312 11.44 -8.25 -7.54
C ILE A 312 10.30 -8.16 -8.56
N TYR A 313 10.00 -9.28 -9.19
CA TYR A 313 8.98 -9.39 -10.22
C TYR A 313 7.81 -10.25 -9.77
N SER A 314 6.60 -9.88 -10.19
CA SER A 314 5.40 -10.70 -10.05
C SER A 314 5.46 -11.96 -10.90
N GLU A 315 4.52 -12.88 -10.66
CA GLU A 315 4.30 -14.03 -11.55
C GLU A 315 4.02 -13.61 -13.01
N GLU A 316 3.47 -12.42 -13.21
CA GLU A 316 3.19 -11.84 -14.54
C GLU A 316 4.42 -11.11 -15.15
N GLN A 317 5.58 -11.19 -14.49
CA GLN A 317 6.84 -10.53 -14.87
C GLN A 317 6.77 -8.99 -14.87
N GLU A 318 5.90 -8.42 -14.04
CA GLU A 318 5.87 -6.99 -13.78
C GLU A 318 6.73 -6.68 -12.56
N GLU A 319 7.51 -5.60 -12.61
CA GLU A 319 8.30 -5.14 -11.45
C GLU A 319 7.34 -4.74 -10.32
N MET A 320 7.44 -5.44 -9.20
CA MET A 320 6.61 -5.22 -8.01
C MET A 320 7.30 -4.32 -7.01
N ASN A 321 8.59 -4.56 -6.78
CA ASN A 321 9.35 -3.89 -5.75
C ASN A 321 10.84 -3.91 -6.12
N SER A 322 11.60 -3.00 -5.55
CA SER A 322 13.05 -3.00 -5.65
C SER A 322 13.68 -2.58 -4.33
N TRP A 323 14.85 -3.14 -4.07
CA TRP A 323 15.68 -2.79 -2.92
C TRP A 323 17.08 -2.47 -3.43
N SER A 324 17.72 -1.47 -2.85
CA SER A 324 19.11 -1.16 -3.16
C SER A 324 19.83 -0.57 -1.96
N GLN A 325 21.13 -0.80 -1.92
CA GLN A 325 22.03 -0.24 -0.93
C GLN A 325 23.43 -0.10 -1.52
N TYR A 326 24.07 1.03 -1.20
CA TYR A 326 25.48 1.23 -1.49
C TYR A 326 26.32 0.69 -0.33
N LEU A 327 27.18 -0.29 -0.61
CA LEU A 327 28.08 -0.88 0.37
C LEU A 327 29.49 -0.31 0.19
N SER A 328 30.04 0.24 1.27
CA SER A 328 31.44 0.65 1.34
C SER A 328 31.94 0.67 2.78
N GLU A 329 33.27 0.63 2.97
CA GLU A 329 33.89 0.62 4.30
C GLU A 329 33.52 1.84 5.16
N ASP A 330 33.35 2.99 4.50
CA ASP A 330 32.99 4.26 5.16
C ASP A 330 31.55 4.71 4.88
N GLY A 331 30.74 3.85 4.25
CA GLY A 331 29.39 4.15 3.78
C GLY A 331 28.42 4.56 4.87
N ILE A 332 27.37 5.28 4.48
CA ILE A 332 26.31 5.75 5.40
C ILE A 332 25.35 4.63 5.81
N ASP A 333 25.11 3.67 4.91
CA ASP A 333 24.14 2.59 5.12
C ASP A 333 24.75 1.32 5.72
N GLY A 334 26.05 1.35 6.03
CA GLY A 334 26.79 0.21 6.60
C GLY A 334 27.35 -0.77 5.56
N GLU A 335 28.02 -1.81 6.06
CA GLU A 335 28.67 -2.85 5.23
C GLU A 335 27.83 -4.14 5.12
N THR A 336 26.72 -4.20 5.85
CA THR A 336 25.90 -5.41 6.00
C THR A 336 24.42 -5.06 5.92
N PHE A 337 23.60 -6.03 5.55
CA PHE A 337 22.15 -5.93 5.65
C PHE A 337 21.55 -7.25 6.11
N HIS A 338 20.92 -7.23 7.28
CA HIS A 338 20.31 -8.39 7.90
C HIS A 338 18.94 -8.70 7.28
N TYR A 339 18.63 -9.98 7.06
CA TYR A 339 17.32 -10.44 6.58
C TYR A 339 16.89 -9.83 5.22
N LEU A 340 17.71 -10.01 4.20
CA LEU A 340 17.40 -9.68 2.82
C LEU A 340 16.58 -10.79 2.17
N VAL A 341 15.34 -10.49 1.80
CA VAL A 341 14.41 -11.46 1.18
C VAL A 341 14.61 -11.47 -0.33
N ILE A 342 14.92 -12.62 -0.92
CA ILE A 342 15.18 -12.78 -2.35
C ILE A 342 14.25 -13.87 -2.90
N PRO A 343 13.07 -13.51 -3.43
CA PRO A 343 12.13 -14.48 -3.98
C PRO A 343 12.63 -15.08 -5.30
N GLU A 344 11.96 -16.14 -5.76
CA GLU A 344 12.25 -16.73 -7.06
C GLU A 344 12.13 -15.70 -8.19
N ASN A 345 12.97 -15.79 -9.23
CA ASN A 345 13.05 -14.84 -10.34
C ASN A 345 13.49 -13.41 -9.98
N ALA A 346 13.80 -13.10 -8.71
CA ALA A 346 14.40 -11.82 -8.37
C ALA A 346 15.74 -11.65 -9.09
N VAL A 347 15.98 -10.44 -9.57
CA VAL A 347 17.21 -10.07 -10.28
C VAL A 347 18.12 -9.30 -9.34
N VAL A 348 19.32 -9.81 -9.12
CA VAL A 348 20.35 -9.21 -8.28
C VAL A 348 21.45 -8.63 -9.16
N GLU A 349 21.62 -7.31 -9.11
CA GLU A 349 22.67 -6.58 -9.78
C GLU A 349 23.71 -6.12 -8.75
N VAL A 350 24.98 -6.41 -9.01
CA VAL A 350 26.10 -6.07 -8.12
C VAL A 350 27.14 -5.34 -8.95
N SER A 351 27.65 -4.24 -8.39
CA SER A 351 28.72 -3.45 -9.02
C SER A 351 29.97 -4.28 -9.32
N GLU A 352 30.65 -3.97 -10.43
CA GLU A 352 31.74 -4.81 -10.96
C GLU A 352 32.92 -4.95 -9.98
N ASP A 353 33.21 -3.89 -9.24
CA ASP A 353 34.31 -3.83 -8.26
C ASP A 353 33.91 -4.35 -6.87
N LEU A 354 32.62 -4.61 -6.64
CA LEU A 354 32.08 -5.06 -5.37
C LEU A 354 32.07 -6.60 -5.28
N ARG A 355 32.44 -7.10 -4.11
CA ARG A 355 32.32 -8.52 -3.74
C ARG A 355 31.49 -8.63 -2.47
N ILE A 356 30.44 -9.45 -2.53
CA ILE A 356 29.50 -9.67 -1.42
C ILE A 356 29.36 -11.16 -1.11
N LYS A 357 28.83 -11.43 0.08
CA LYS A 357 28.40 -12.74 0.53
C LYS A 357 26.93 -12.67 0.92
N LEU A 358 26.15 -13.66 0.51
CA LEU A 358 24.80 -13.91 0.98
C LEU A 358 24.85 -15.15 1.87
N THR A 359 24.65 -14.98 3.18
CA THR A 359 24.64 -16.07 4.15
C THR A 359 23.19 -16.35 4.55
N PRO A 360 22.63 -17.56 4.37
CA PRO A 360 21.28 -17.84 4.82
C PRO A 360 21.11 -17.51 6.31
N THR A 361 20.05 -16.77 6.64
CA THR A 361 19.70 -16.50 8.05
C THR A 361 19.34 -17.80 8.76
N GLU A 362 19.53 -17.91 10.07
CA GLU A 362 19.17 -19.15 10.79
C GLU A 362 17.66 -19.35 10.89
N MET A 363 16.92 -18.27 11.14
CA MET A 363 15.49 -18.26 11.41
C MET A 363 14.76 -17.31 10.45
N ILE A 364 13.61 -17.74 9.96
CA ILE A 364 12.79 -16.99 9.00
C ILE A 364 11.30 -17.05 9.36
N ALA A 365 10.57 -16.00 9.04
CA ALA A 365 9.12 -15.93 9.19
C ALA A 365 8.40 -16.94 8.28
N SER A 366 8.83 -17.06 7.02
CA SER A 366 8.16 -17.87 6.01
C SER A 366 9.09 -18.21 4.84
N THR A 367 8.86 -19.35 4.19
CA THR A 367 9.44 -19.68 2.87
C THR A 367 8.59 -19.13 1.72
N ASP A 368 7.42 -18.54 1.99
CA ASP A 368 6.68 -17.72 1.02
C ASP A 368 7.31 -16.32 0.98
N TYR A 369 8.40 -16.20 0.22
CA TYR A 369 9.18 -14.97 0.16
C TYR A 369 8.40 -13.78 -0.45
N TYR A 370 7.42 -14.04 -1.31
CA TYR A 370 6.59 -12.98 -1.90
C TYR A 370 5.64 -12.32 -0.90
N SER A 371 5.18 -13.07 0.11
CA SER A 371 4.35 -12.51 1.20
C SER A 371 5.05 -11.39 1.99
N PHE A 372 6.38 -11.29 1.92
CA PHE A 372 7.11 -10.19 2.52
C PHE A 372 6.82 -8.85 1.81
N TYR A 373 6.59 -8.88 0.49
CA TYR A 373 6.40 -7.68 -0.34
C TYR A 373 4.94 -7.37 -0.67
N ASN A 374 4.03 -8.34 -0.52
CA ASN A 374 2.60 -8.19 -0.81
C ASN A 374 1.81 -7.69 0.42
N ARG A 375 2.36 -6.70 1.15
CA ARG A 375 1.80 -6.23 2.41
C ARG A 375 0.93 -5.00 2.25
#